data_AF-A0A836W9H2-F1
#
_entry.id   AF-A0A836W9H2-F1
#
_cell.length_a   1.000
_cell.length_b   1.000
_cell.length_c   1.000
_cell.angle_alpha   90.00
_cell.angle_beta   90.00
_cell.angle_gamma   90.00
#
_symmetry.space_group_name_H-M   'P 1'
#
loop_
_entity.id
_entity.type
_entity.pdbx_description
1 polymer ?
#
loop_
_entity_poly.entity_id
_entity_poly.type
_entity_poly.pdbx_seq_one_letter_code
_entity_poly.pdbx_strand_id
1 'polypeptide(L)'
;MMDIALSVEDVPIRISLERWFHIVQNHDDLASYYDDVLETIENPDLILRGYRGTLIAVRSYGHKRYLMVVYRQIEANDGFIITAYFINKIDRKKAIWNKQIH
;
A
#
# COMPACT_ATOMS: atom_id res chain seq x y z
N MET A 1 7.59 9.58 -15.41
CA MET A 1 8.31 9.10 -14.21
C MET A 1 7.56 7.89 -13.67
N MET A 2 8.30 6.87 -13.23
CA MET A 2 7.77 5.63 -12.69
C MET A 2 8.74 5.15 -11.62
N ASP A 3 8.24 4.96 -10.42
CA ASP A 3 8.99 4.43 -9.29
C ASP A 3 8.49 3.04 -8.93
N ILE A 4 9.32 2.27 -8.23
CA ILE A 4 9.07 0.89 -7.86
C ILE A 4 9.41 0.72 -6.38
N ALA A 5 8.50 0.12 -5.64
CA ALA A 5 8.71 -0.39 -4.29
C ALA A 5 8.72 -1.92 -4.30
N LEU A 6 9.56 -2.56 -3.49
CA LEU A 6 9.54 -4.02 -3.35
C LEU A 6 8.53 -4.43 -2.26
N SER A 7 7.60 -5.33 -2.58
CA SER A 7 6.70 -5.86 -1.54
C SER A 7 7.43 -6.80 -0.58
N VAL A 8 6.77 -7.22 0.52
CA VAL A 8 7.36 -8.16 1.51
C VAL A 8 7.71 -9.54 0.95
N GLU A 9 7.26 -9.85 -0.27
CA GLU A 9 7.58 -11.07 -1.02
C GLU A 9 8.60 -10.81 -2.14
N ASP A 10 9.32 -9.67 -2.07
CA ASP A 10 10.29 -9.20 -3.06
C ASP A 10 9.73 -8.95 -4.48
N VAL A 11 8.40 -8.92 -4.62
CA VAL A 11 7.75 -8.60 -5.91
C VAL A 11 7.79 -7.08 -6.15
N PRO A 12 8.30 -6.61 -7.31
CA PRO A 12 8.31 -5.20 -7.69
C PRO A 12 6.91 -4.65 -7.91
N ILE A 13 6.56 -3.57 -7.20
CA ILE A 13 5.27 -2.88 -7.30
C ILE A 13 5.51 -1.47 -7.85
N ARG A 14 5.07 -1.23 -9.09
CA ARG A 14 5.22 0.06 -9.76
C ARG A 14 4.08 1.03 -9.48
N ILE A 15 4.43 2.31 -9.45
CA ILE A 15 3.50 3.42 -9.55
C ILE A 15 3.95 4.36 -10.67
N SER A 16 3.04 4.65 -11.61
CA SER A 16 3.27 5.67 -12.62
C SER A 16 2.80 7.04 -12.12
N LEU A 17 3.38 8.10 -12.66
CA LEU A 17 2.95 9.47 -12.39
C LEU A 17 1.45 9.68 -12.66
N GLU A 18 0.92 9.11 -13.75
CA GLU A 18 -0.51 9.15 -14.07
C GLU A 18 -1.35 8.47 -12.98
N ARG A 19 -0.90 7.31 -12.48
CA ARG A 19 -1.61 6.63 -11.40
C ARG A 19 -1.56 7.40 -10.10
N TRP A 20 -0.42 8.02 -9.78
CA TRP A 20 -0.30 8.90 -8.62
C TRP A 20 -1.28 10.07 -8.70
N PHE A 21 -1.35 10.76 -9.84
CA PHE A 21 -2.31 11.85 -10.04
C PHE A 21 -3.75 11.38 -9.83
N HIS A 22 -4.11 10.21 -10.37
CA HIS A 22 -5.45 9.66 -10.18
C HIS A 22 -5.75 9.32 -8.71
N ILE A 23 -4.77 8.87 -7.93
CA ILE A 23 -4.92 8.62 -6.50
C ILE A 23 -5.20 9.94 -5.78
N VAL A 24 -4.34 10.95 -5.96
CA VAL A 24 -4.46 12.24 -5.27
C VAL A 24 -5.73 13.00 -5.68
N GLN A 25 -6.20 12.85 -6.91
CA GLN A 25 -7.48 13.44 -7.35
C GLN A 25 -8.70 12.88 -6.58
N ASN A 26 -8.64 11.63 -6.13
CA ASN A 26 -9.71 11.01 -5.33
C ASN A 26 -9.44 11.09 -3.82
N HIS A 27 -8.18 11.31 -3.43
CA HIS A 27 -7.67 11.32 -2.05
C HIS A 27 -6.67 12.47 -1.90
N ASP A 28 -7.19 13.70 -1.82
CA ASP A 28 -6.39 14.92 -1.76
C ASP A 28 -5.47 14.98 -0.53
N ASP A 29 -5.89 14.34 0.56
CA ASP A 29 -5.13 14.14 1.79
C ASP A 29 -3.84 13.32 1.61
N LEU A 30 -3.63 12.70 0.44
CA LEU A 30 -2.40 11.99 0.07
C LEU A 30 -1.37 12.84 -0.70
N ALA A 31 -1.65 14.08 -1.07
CA ALA A 31 -0.75 14.87 -1.94
C ALA A 31 0.70 14.98 -1.45
N SER A 32 0.92 14.89 -0.12
CA SER A 32 2.24 14.95 0.52
C SER A 32 2.78 13.59 0.99
N TYR A 33 2.15 12.48 0.60
CA TYR A 33 2.43 11.12 1.09
C TYR A 33 2.90 10.18 -0.03
N TYR A 34 3.55 10.69 -1.07
CA TYR A 34 4.05 9.87 -2.18
C TYR A 34 5.05 8.82 -1.68
N ASP A 35 6.08 9.27 -0.97
CA ASP A 35 7.12 8.38 -0.43
C ASP A 35 6.54 7.43 0.62
N ASP A 36 5.59 7.90 1.43
CA ASP A 36 4.87 7.09 2.41
C ASP A 36 4.08 5.93 1.76
N VAL A 37 3.54 6.14 0.56
CA VAL A 37 2.84 5.08 -0.20
C VAL A 37 3.82 4.00 -0.66
N LEU A 38 4.99 4.38 -1.16
CA LEU A 38 6.05 3.43 -1.53
C LEU A 38 6.57 2.70 -0.29
N GLU A 39 6.92 3.44 0.75
CA GLU A 39 7.41 2.91 2.02
C GLU A 39 6.37 2.01 2.72
N THR A 40 5.07 2.21 2.50
CA THR A 40 4.04 1.31 3.02
C THR A 40 4.05 -0.04 2.28
N ILE A 41 4.41 -0.09 0.99
CA ILE A 41 4.59 -1.35 0.26
C ILE A 41 5.81 -2.11 0.79
N GLU A 42 6.93 -1.41 0.99
CA GLU A 42 8.21 -2.01 1.40
C GLU A 42 8.21 -2.41 2.88
N ASN A 43 7.64 -1.56 3.72
CA ASN A 43 7.68 -1.69 5.17
C ASN A 43 6.28 -1.58 5.81
N PRO A 44 5.32 -2.45 5.45
CA PRO A 44 4.01 -2.45 6.09
C PRO A 44 4.08 -2.96 7.53
N ASP A 45 3.15 -2.52 8.36
CA ASP A 45 2.90 -3.14 9.67
C ASP A 45 2.18 -4.48 9.52
N LEU A 46 1.28 -4.56 8.54
CA LEU A 46 0.52 -5.76 8.21
C LEU A 46 0.01 -5.73 6.77
N ILE A 47 -0.35 -6.90 6.25
CA ILE A 47 -1.00 -7.04 4.95
C ILE A 47 -2.37 -7.68 5.14
N LEU A 48 -3.38 -7.08 4.52
CA LEU A 48 -4.73 -7.62 4.42
C LEU A 48 -4.97 -8.20 3.02
N ARG A 49 -5.89 -9.17 2.93
CA ARG A 49 -6.43 -9.62 1.65
C ARG A 49 -7.51 -8.65 1.17
N GLY A 50 -7.36 -8.12 -0.04
CA GLY A 50 -8.38 -7.32 -0.71
C GLY A 50 -9.29 -8.16 -1.62
N TYR A 51 -10.04 -7.48 -2.48
CA TYR A 51 -10.94 -8.12 -3.46
C TYR A 51 -10.22 -8.47 -4.76
N ARG A 52 -10.68 -9.49 -5.47
CA ARG A 52 -10.18 -9.86 -6.82
C ARG A 52 -8.65 -10.05 -6.88
N GLY A 53 -8.09 -10.65 -5.83
CA GLY A 53 -6.67 -10.97 -5.76
C GLY A 53 -5.75 -9.79 -5.42
N THR A 54 -6.29 -8.67 -4.92
CA THR A 54 -5.47 -7.57 -4.43
C THR A 54 -4.94 -7.84 -3.02
N LEU A 55 -3.82 -7.19 -2.72
CA LEU A 55 -3.23 -7.09 -1.39
C LEU A 55 -3.37 -5.65 -0.90
N ILE A 56 -3.43 -5.50 0.42
CA ILE A 56 -3.49 -4.18 1.03
C ILE A 56 -2.39 -4.09 2.07
N ALA A 57 -1.34 -3.34 1.76
CA ALA A 57 -0.31 -2.98 2.70
C ALA A 57 -0.83 -1.88 3.62
N VAL A 58 -0.58 -2.03 4.93
CA VAL A 58 -1.10 -1.11 5.94
C VAL A 58 0.02 -0.63 6.83
N ARG A 59 0.12 0.69 6.99
CA ARG A 59 1.06 1.35 7.93
C ARG A 59 0.30 2.29 8.86
N SER A 60 0.58 2.19 10.16
CA SER A 60 -0.03 3.03 11.18
C SER A 60 0.73 4.34 11.37
N TYR A 61 -0.02 5.44 11.45
CA TYR A 61 0.49 6.78 11.76
C TYR A 61 0.13 7.19 13.20
N GLY A 62 -0.21 6.21 14.05
CA GLY A 62 -0.75 6.48 15.38
C GLY A 62 -2.15 7.08 15.33
N HIS A 63 -2.68 7.48 16.49
CA HIS A 63 -3.95 8.24 16.63
C HIS A 63 -5.14 7.76 15.80
N LYS A 64 -5.28 6.44 15.62
CA LYS A 64 -6.33 5.87 14.75
C LYS A 64 -6.23 6.44 13.33
N ARG A 65 -5.05 6.45 12.73
CA ARG A 65 -4.81 6.79 11.33
C ARG A 65 -3.93 5.71 10.70
N TYR A 66 -4.39 5.16 9.59
CA TYR A 66 -3.74 4.06 8.88
C TYR A 66 -3.71 4.39 7.40
N LEU A 67 -2.52 4.37 6.81
CA LEU A 67 -2.34 4.44 5.37
C LEU A 67 -2.58 3.04 4.80
N MET A 68 -3.54 2.94 3.89
CA MET A 68 -3.88 1.72 3.17
C MET A 68 -3.37 1.87 1.75
N VAL A 69 -2.50 0.96 1.29
CA VAL A 69 -2.04 0.92 -0.09
C VAL A 69 -2.52 -0.37 -0.73
N VAL A 70 -3.43 -0.25 -1.69
CA VAL A 70 -4.01 -1.38 -2.41
C VAL A 70 -3.19 -1.63 -3.66
N TYR A 71 -2.63 -2.82 -3.79
CA TYR A 71 -1.81 -3.20 -4.92
C TYR A 71 -2.16 -4.61 -5.39
N ARG A 72 -1.67 -4.96 -6.59
CA ARG A 72 -1.78 -6.30 -7.14
C ARG A 72 -0.44 -6.74 -7.67
N GLN A 73 -0.02 -7.94 -7.30
CA GLN A 73 1.04 -8.66 -7.98
C GLN A 73 0.41 -9.43 -9.14
N ILE A 74 0.94 -9.25 -10.35
CA ILE A 74 0.50 -9.99 -11.55
C ILE A 74 1.35 -11.27 -11.66
N GLU A 75 2.66 -11.11 -11.55
CA GLU A 75 3.68 -12.17 -11.60
C GLU A 75 4.74 -11.92 -10.52
N ALA A 76 5.70 -12.83 -10.36
CA ALA A 76 6.77 -12.70 -9.38
C ALA A 76 7.68 -11.47 -9.61
N ASN A 77 7.63 -10.84 -10.79
CA ASN A 77 8.46 -9.71 -11.19
C ASN A 77 7.67 -8.46 -11.63
N ASP A 78 6.33 -8.46 -11.51
CA ASP A 78 5.50 -7.29 -11.83
C ASP A 78 4.26 -7.22 -10.95
N GLY A 79 3.96 -5.99 -10.53
CA GLY A 79 2.77 -5.64 -9.78
C GLY A 79 2.59 -4.13 -9.81
N PHE A 80 1.40 -3.64 -9.48
CA PHE A 80 1.10 -2.21 -9.58
C PHE A 80 0.20 -1.73 -8.45
N ILE A 81 0.34 -0.45 -8.10
CA ILE A 81 -0.55 0.22 -7.15
C ILE A 81 -1.88 0.54 -7.86
N ILE A 82 -2.98 0.18 -7.21
CA ILE A 82 -4.35 0.44 -7.67
C ILE A 82 -4.86 1.74 -7.07
N THR A 83 -4.77 1.86 -5.74
CA THR A 83 -5.16 3.06 -5.00
C THR A 83 -4.46 3.11 -3.64
N ALA A 84 -4.49 4.26 -2.98
CA ALA A 84 -4.15 4.42 -1.57
C ALA A 84 -5.14 5.36 -0.90
N TYR A 85 -5.35 5.21 0.41
CA TYR A 85 -6.25 6.07 1.19
C TYR A 85 -6.00 5.91 2.69
N PHE A 86 -6.41 6.92 3.48
CA PHE A 86 -6.41 6.82 4.93
C PHE A 86 -7.72 6.25 5.47
N ILE A 87 -7.63 5.46 6.54
CA ILE A 87 -8.78 5.08 7.39
C ILE A 87 -8.45 5.21 8.86
N ASN A 88 -9.49 5.25 9.69
CA ASN A 88 -9.34 5.42 11.13
C ASN A 88 -9.47 4.14 11.96
N LYS A 89 -9.84 3.02 11.34
CA LYS A 89 -10.01 1.74 12.02
C LYS A 89 -9.66 0.62 11.08
N ILE A 90 -8.94 -0.38 11.60
CA ILE A 90 -8.60 -1.60 10.89
C ILE A 90 -8.96 -2.81 11.75
N ASP A 91 -9.33 -3.91 11.09
CA ASP A 91 -9.49 -5.20 11.75
C ASP A 91 -8.23 -6.03 11.55
N ARG A 92 -7.29 -5.94 12.50
CA ARG A 92 -6.00 -6.64 12.46
C ARG A 92 -6.14 -8.16 12.43
N LYS A 93 -7.28 -8.72 12.86
CA LYS A 93 -7.51 -10.18 12.84
C LYS A 93 -7.65 -10.73 11.41
N LYS A 94 -7.90 -9.86 10.43
CA LYS A 94 -7.98 -10.22 9.01
C LYS A 94 -6.62 -10.17 8.29
N ALA A 95 -5.55 -9.86 9.01
CA ALA A 95 -4.21 -9.83 8.46
C ALA A 95 -3.79 -11.23 8.01
N ILE A 96 -3.27 -11.32 6.79
CA ILE A 96 -2.66 -12.52 6.22
C ILE A 96 -1.15 -12.54 6.44
N TRP A 97 -0.58 -11.39 6.79
CA TRP A 97 0.81 -11.22 7.18
C TRP A 97 0.91 -10.06 8.18
N ASN A 98 1.79 -10.17 9.17
CA ASN A 98 2.10 -9.11 10.13
C ASN A 98 3.61 -8.99 10.26
N LYS A 99 4.11 -7.75 10.38
CA LYS A 99 5.52 -7.50 10.65
C LYS A 99 5.89 -8.13 11.99
N GLN A 100 6.88 -9.02 11.98
CA GLN A 100 7.43 -9.55 13.22
C GLN A 100 8.38 -8.50 13.81
N ILE A 101 8.11 -8.08 15.04
CA ILE A 101 9.05 -7.28 15.83
C ILE A 101 9.86 -8.31 16.63
N HIS A 102 11.13 -8.49 16.27
CA HIS A 102 12.13 -9.14 17.13
C HIS A 102 12.88 -8.08 17.92
#